data_AF-A0A1H0P5D4-F1
#
_entry.id   AF-A0A1H0P5D4-F1
#
_cell.length_a   1.000
_cell.length_b   1.000
_cell.length_c   1.000
_cell.angle_alpha   90.00
_cell.angle_beta   90.00
_cell.angle_gamma   90.00
#
_symmetry.space_group_name_H-M   'P 1'
#
loop_
_entity.id
_entity.type
_entity.pdbx_description
1 polymer ?
#
loop_
_entity_poly.entity_id
_entity_poly.type
_entity_poly.pdbx_seq_one_letter_code
_entity_poly.pdbx_strand_id
1 'polypeptide(L)'
;MEIRGPVLLPARREDVELRTVDELTLVGELALPADRDPVATLVTLHPLPTAGGFMDSHILRKAAGRLPALADLAVLRFNTRGTTSPRGTSDGAFDGGANECFDVAAAVDFVRERGLPRPWLVGWSFGTELALKYGRDHDIEGVILLSPPLHRATAEEVAAWAGDERRMVVLVPEFDDYLRPDEARERFSSVPDATLIAVEGGKHLWVGETQTRRVLTEIVAAVNPDALPLPVEWDGEIAG
;
A
#
# COMPACT_ATOMS: atom_id res chain seq x y z
N MET A 1 18.60 17.42 -7.71
CA MET A 1 18.29 16.37 -8.72
C MET A 1 16.78 16.18 -8.81
N GLU A 2 16.18 16.12 -10.01
CA GLU A 2 14.74 15.84 -10.15
C GLU A 2 14.38 14.44 -9.59
N ILE A 3 13.36 14.39 -8.73
CA ILE A 3 12.78 13.15 -8.20
C ILE A 3 11.84 12.56 -9.25
N ARG A 4 12.32 11.53 -9.96
CA ARG A 4 11.55 10.80 -10.97
C ARG A 4 12.06 9.36 -11.14
N GLY A 5 11.25 8.52 -11.77
CA GLY A 5 11.68 7.15 -12.12
C GLY A 5 11.92 6.28 -10.87
N PRO A 6 12.90 5.35 -10.88
CA PRO A 6 13.16 4.43 -9.77
C PRO A 6 14.11 5.00 -8.70
N VAL A 7 14.21 6.32 -8.57
CA VAL A 7 15.13 6.97 -7.60
C VAL A 7 14.92 6.45 -6.17
N LEU A 8 16.03 6.13 -5.50
CA LEU A 8 16.09 5.76 -4.10
C LEU A 8 16.69 6.91 -3.31
N LEU A 9 15.87 7.58 -2.51
CA LEU A 9 16.31 8.60 -1.57
C LEU A 9 16.89 7.94 -0.30
N PRO A 10 17.68 8.68 0.50
CA PRO A 10 18.26 8.15 1.74
C PRO A 10 17.22 7.49 2.64
N ALA A 11 17.47 6.26 3.02
CA ALA A 11 16.64 5.49 3.95
C ALA A 11 17.47 4.32 4.50
N ARG A 12 17.14 3.85 5.70
CA ARG A 12 17.62 2.57 6.22
C ARG A 12 16.75 1.46 5.61
N ARG A 13 17.35 0.54 4.86
CA ARG A 13 16.63 -0.55 4.18
C ARG A 13 17.14 -1.90 4.67
N GLU A 14 16.20 -2.79 4.96
CA GLU A 14 16.47 -4.12 5.49
C GLU A 14 15.58 -5.13 4.76
N ASP A 15 16.19 -6.21 4.27
CA ASP A 15 15.44 -7.40 3.85
C ASP A 15 14.87 -8.09 5.09
N VAL A 16 13.58 -8.41 5.06
CA VAL A 16 12.87 -8.97 6.21
C VAL A 16 12.13 -10.24 5.80
N GLU A 17 11.90 -11.11 6.79
CA GLU A 17 11.01 -12.25 6.67
C GLU A 17 9.82 -12.07 7.63
N LEU A 18 8.62 -12.36 7.16
CA LEU A 18 7.41 -12.41 7.97
C LEU A 18 7.03 -13.87 8.18
N ARG A 19 6.67 -14.24 9.42
CA ARG A 19 6.22 -15.59 9.75
C ARG A 19 4.71 -15.58 9.93
N THR A 20 4.01 -16.36 9.14
CA THR A 20 2.56 -16.50 9.27
C THR A 20 2.20 -17.53 10.33
N VAL A 21 0.97 -17.45 10.84
CA VAL A 21 0.45 -18.41 11.83
C VAL A 21 0.25 -19.82 11.25
N ASP A 22 0.17 -19.94 9.92
CA ASP A 22 0.18 -21.20 9.17
C ASP A 22 1.60 -21.63 8.74
N GLU A 23 2.62 -21.13 9.44
CA GLU A 23 4.03 -21.55 9.34
C GLU A 23 4.73 -21.26 8.00
N LEU A 24 4.25 -20.28 7.25
CA LEU A 24 4.90 -19.82 6.01
C LEU A 24 5.90 -18.69 6.30
N THR A 25 6.95 -18.63 5.47
CA THR A 25 7.87 -17.50 5.40
C THR A 25 7.50 -16.61 4.22
N LEU A 26 7.23 -15.33 4.48
CA LEU A 26 7.02 -14.33 3.44
C LEU A 26 8.24 -13.42 3.33
N VAL A 27 8.72 -13.18 2.11
CA VAL A 27 9.87 -12.30 1.87
C VAL A 27 9.42 -10.85 1.74
N GLY A 28 10.19 -9.92 2.29
CA GLY A 28 9.89 -8.49 2.25
C GLY A 28 11.09 -7.57 2.36
N GLU A 29 10.82 -6.27 2.33
CA GLU A 29 11.76 -5.19 2.64
C GLU A 29 11.07 -4.16 3.54
N LEU A 30 11.76 -3.73 4.60
CA LEU A 30 11.40 -2.58 5.40
C LEU A 30 12.30 -1.39 5.04
N ALA A 31 11.70 -0.26 4.66
CA ALA A 31 12.39 1.01 4.46
C ALA A 31 11.99 2.02 5.54
N LEU A 32 12.98 2.59 6.23
CA LEU A 32 12.81 3.56 7.31
C LEU A 32 13.52 4.88 7.00
N PRO A 33 13.06 6.03 7.55
CA PRO A 33 13.81 7.27 7.45
C PRO A 33 15.27 7.09 7.91
N ALA A 34 16.21 7.76 7.23
CA ALA A 34 17.64 7.49 7.39
C ALA A 34 18.17 7.85 8.78
N ASP A 35 17.69 8.97 9.30
CA ASP A 35 18.29 9.75 10.40
C ASP A 35 17.30 10.05 11.54
N ARG A 36 16.07 9.55 11.45
CA ARG A 36 15.03 9.72 12.47
C ARG A 36 14.05 8.56 12.51
N ASP A 37 13.19 8.55 13.52
CA ASP A 37 12.11 7.59 13.64
C ASP A 37 10.92 7.97 12.73
N PRO A 38 10.24 6.97 12.15
CA PRO A 38 9.07 7.23 11.30
C PRO A 38 7.92 7.79 12.11
N VAL A 39 7.07 8.62 11.49
CA VAL A 39 5.85 9.15 12.12
C VAL A 39 4.62 8.25 11.92
N ALA A 40 4.67 7.38 10.92
CA ALA A 40 3.66 6.37 10.58
C ALA A 40 4.25 5.29 9.67
N THR A 41 3.50 4.20 9.47
CA THR A 41 3.97 3.02 8.74
C THR A 41 3.00 2.61 7.65
N LEU A 42 3.49 2.47 6.42
CA LEU A 42 2.73 1.94 5.30
C LEU A 42 3.02 0.44 5.16
N VAL A 43 2.01 -0.40 5.37
CA VAL A 43 2.06 -1.82 5.04
C VAL A 43 1.45 -2.02 3.67
N THR A 44 2.26 -2.36 2.68
CA THR A 44 1.80 -2.39 1.28
C THR A 44 1.33 -3.78 0.86
N LEU A 45 0.14 -3.85 0.26
CA LEU A 45 -0.44 -5.07 -0.31
C LEU A 45 -0.43 -4.95 -1.84
N HIS A 46 0.32 -5.82 -2.50
CA HIS A 46 0.62 -5.69 -3.92
C HIS A 46 -0.53 -6.13 -4.85
N PRO A 47 -0.49 -5.74 -6.15
CA PRO A 47 -1.41 -6.23 -7.17
C PRO A 47 -1.36 -7.74 -7.37
N LEU A 48 -2.30 -8.26 -8.17
CA LEU A 48 -2.52 -9.70 -8.33
C LEU A 48 -1.23 -10.46 -8.75
N PRO A 49 -0.76 -11.44 -7.94
CA PRO A 49 0.46 -12.18 -8.25
C PRO A 49 0.45 -12.87 -9.61
N THR A 50 -0.68 -13.49 -9.97
CA THR A 50 -0.84 -14.22 -11.24
C THR A 50 -0.85 -13.32 -12.48
N ALA A 51 -0.96 -12.00 -12.30
CA ALA A 51 -0.81 -10.99 -13.36
C ALA A 51 0.55 -10.25 -13.30
N GLY A 52 1.52 -10.80 -12.56
CA GLY A 52 2.85 -10.21 -12.40
C GLY A 52 2.94 -9.12 -11.33
N GLY A 53 1.96 -9.04 -10.42
CA GLY A 53 2.02 -8.20 -9.24
C GLY A 53 2.94 -8.77 -8.17
N PHE A 54 3.74 -7.91 -7.52
CA PHE A 54 4.62 -8.28 -6.40
C PHE A 54 5.05 -7.02 -5.64
N MET A 55 5.83 -7.15 -4.57
CA MET A 55 6.18 -6.03 -3.69
C MET A 55 6.94 -4.85 -4.34
N ASP A 56 7.61 -5.04 -5.48
CA ASP A 56 8.26 -3.94 -6.24
C ASP A 56 7.39 -3.40 -7.40
N SER A 57 6.09 -3.68 -7.40
CA SER A 57 5.15 -3.01 -8.30
C SER A 57 5.33 -1.49 -8.18
N HIS A 58 5.37 -0.76 -9.30
CA HIS A 58 6.13 0.50 -9.36
C HIS A 58 5.66 1.59 -8.40
N ILE A 59 4.37 1.68 -8.06
CA ILE A 59 3.90 2.64 -7.06
C ILE A 59 4.48 2.29 -5.69
N LEU A 60 4.38 1.03 -5.28
CA LEU A 60 4.87 0.56 -3.97
C LEU A 60 6.39 0.69 -3.87
N ARG A 61 7.12 0.33 -4.95
CA ARG A 61 8.57 0.53 -5.01
C ARG A 61 8.96 2.00 -4.87
N LYS A 62 8.25 2.91 -5.55
CA LYS A 62 8.53 4.34 -5.45
C LYS A 62 8.12 4.92 -4.10
N ALA A 63 7.08 4.39 -3.46
CA ALA A 63 6.71 4.74 -2.09
C ALA A 63 7.87 4.43 -1.14
N ALA A 64 8.39 3.19 -1.12
CA ALA A 64 9.56 2.83 -0.30
C ALA A 64 10.87 3.52 -0.73
N GLY A 65 10.99 3.86 -2.00
CA GLY A 65 12.14 4.59 -2.52
C GLY A 65 12.18 6.05 -2.08
N ARG A 66 11.03 6.67 -1.77
CA ARG A 66 10.92 8.13 -1.64
C ARG A 66 10.32 8.59 -0.30
N LEU A 67 9.23 7.99 0.15
CA LEU A 67 8.48 8.45 1.32
C LEU A 67 9.23 8.40 2.65
N PRO A 68 10.20 7.50 2.88
CA PRO A 68 11.05 7.59 4.06
C PRO A 68 11.81 8.90 4.18
N ALA A 69 12.28 9.47 3.06
CA ALA A 69 13.02 10.73 3.04
C ALA A 69 12.12 11.96 2.90
N LEU A 70 11.00 11.83 2.18
CA LEU A 70 10.14 12.98 1.84
C LEU A 70 9.01 13.23 2.85
N ALA A 71 8.64 12.21 3.63
CA ALA A 71 7.47 12.29 4.51
C ALA A 71 7.68 11.57 5.85
N ASP A 72 8.91 11.16 6.16
CA ASP A 72 9.26 10.46 7.39
C ASP A 72 8.40 9.20 7.64
N LEU A 73 8.06 8.47 6.57
CA LEU A 73 7.22 7.28 6.64
C LEU A 73 8.06 6.00 6.59
N ALA A 74 7.74 5.04 7.47
CA ALA A 74 8.18 3.67 7.29
C ALA A 74 7.35 3.01 6.17
N VAL A 75 7.98 2.18 5.35
CA VAL A 75 7.30 1.43 4.30
C VAL A 75 7.71 -0.03 4.37
N LEU A 76 6.78 -0.88 4.80
CA LEU A 76 6.91 -2.34 4.76
C LEU A 76 6.29 -2.84 3.46
N ARG A 77 7.10 -3.51 2.65
CA ARG A 77 6.66 -4.20 1.44
C ARG A 77 6.99 -5.66 1.57
N PHE A 78 6.07 -6.53 1.17
CA PHE A 78 6.28 -7.97 1.22
C PHE A 78 5.53 -8.64 0.09
N ASN A 79 5.97 -9.83 -0.27
CA ASN A 79 5.29 -10.71 -1.21
C ASN A 79 4.30 -11.58 -0.44
N THR A 80 3.03 -11.61 -0.85
CA THR A 80 2.07 -12.60 -0.34
C THR A 80 2.50 -14.01 -0.74
N ARG A 81 1.94 -15.02 -0.07
CA ARG A 81 2.22 -16.45 -0.28
C ARG A 81 2.32 -16.83 -1.76
N GLY A 82 3.34 -17.62 -2.10
CA GLY A 82 3.64 -18.07 -3.46
C GLY A 82 4.14 -16.99 -4.45
N THR A 83 4.18 -15.71 -4.06
CA THR A 83 4.64 -14.64 -4.96
C THR A 83 6.17 -14.63 -5.05
N THR A 84 6.69 -14.53 -6.28
CA THR A 84 8.13 -14.43 -6.57
C THR A 84 8.50 -13.03 -7.01
N SER A 85 9.62 -12.51 -6.49
CA SER A 85 10.25 -11.26 -6.92
C SER A 85 11.77 -11.42 -6.99
N PRO A 86 12.54 -10.40 -7.40
CA PRO A 86 14.01 -10.46 -7.35
C PRO A 86 14.60 -10.74 -5.96
N ARG A 87 13.82 -10.59 -4.88
CA ARG A 87 14.26 -10.88 -3.50
C ARG A 87 13.94 -12.30 -3.03
N GLY A 88 13.34 -13.12 -3.90
CA GLY A 88 12.99 -14.51 -3.59
C GLY A 88 11.50 -14.79 -3.73
N THR A 89 11.10 -15.95 -3.25
CA THR A 89 9.74 -16.48 -3.31
C THR A 89 9.23 -16.66 -1.91
N SER A 90 8.08 -16.04 -1.60
CA SER A 90 7.35 -16.35 -0.37
C SER A 90 6.82 -17.77 -0.42
N ASP A 91 6.88 -18.49 0.69
CA ASP A 91 6.38 -19.87 0.82
C ASP A 91 4.88 -19.97 0.48
N GLY A 92 4.40 -21.19 0.31
CA GLY A 92 2.99 -21.49 0.03
C GLY A 92 2.59 -21.22 -1.43
N ALA A 93 1.30 -20.98 -1.64
CA ALA A 93 0.73 -20.75 -2.97
C ALA A 93 -0.43 -19.76 -2.89
N PHE A 94 -0.58 -18.94 -3.93
CA PHE A 94 -1.74 -18.08 -4.12
C PHE A 94 -3.02 -18.91 -4.19
N ASP A 95 -4.02 -18.56 -3.39
CA ASP A 95 -5.29 -19.31 -3.33
C ASP A 95 -6.52 -18.50 -3.75
N GLY A 96 -6.32 -17.23 -4.12
CA GLY A 96 -7.41 -16.35 -4.49
C GLY A 96 -7.79 -15.34 -3.42
N GLY A 97 -7.02 -15.15 -2.35
CA GLY A 97 -7.23 -14.10 -1.36
C GLY A 97 -7.81 -14.58 -0.04
N ALA A 98 -7.95 -15.90 0.16
CA ALA A 98 -8.57 -16.45 1.36
C ALA A 98 -7.55 -16.65 2.48
N ASN A 99 -6.47 -17.40 2.22
CA ASN A 99 -5.43 -17.58 3.23
C ASN A 99 -4.44 -16.42 3.28
N GLU A 100 -4.45 -15.48 2.32
CA GLU A 100 -3.72 -14.21 2.43
C GLU A 100 -4.17 -13.38 3.66
N CYS A 101 -5.26 -13.74 4.36
CA CYS A 101 -5.56 -13.21 5.69
C CYS A 101 -4.41 -13.43 6.68
N PHE A 102 -3.74 -14.59 6.66
CA PHE A 102 -2.59 -14.86 7.51
C PHE A 102 -1.37 -14.05 7.10
N ASP A 103 -1.26 -13.71 5.81
CA ASP A 103 -0.17 -12.87 5.30
C ASP A 103 -0.33 -11.42 5.75
N VAL A 104 -1.56 -10.89 5.68
CA VAL A 104 -1.89 -9.55 6.19
C VAL A 104 -1.65 -9.49 7.70
N ALA A 105 -2.11 -10.50 8.45
CA ALA A 105 -1.87 -10.59 9.89
C ALA A 105 -0.38 -10.59 10.22
N ALA A 106 0.42 -11.41 9.54
CA ALA A 106 1.87 -11.47 9.75
C ALA A 106 2.57 -10.13 9.46
N ALA A 107 2.12 -9.40 8.45
CA ALA A 107 2.67 -8.08 8.13
C ALA A 107 2.34 -7.03 9.20
N VAL A 108 1.11 -7.02 9.73
CA VAL A 108 0.74 -6.11 10.82
C VAL A 108 1.39 -6.50 12.15
N ASP A 109 1.48 -7.79 12.46
CA ASP A 109 2.18 -8.28 13.64
C ASP A 109 3.66 -7.92 13.59
N PHE A 110 4.32 -8.03 12.43
CA PHE A 110 5.69 -7.57 12.27
C PHE A 110 5.85 -6.07 12.58
N VAL A 111 4.94 -5.22 12.10
CA VAL A 111 4.94 -3.78 12.44
C VAL A 111 4.84 -3.59 13.96
N ARG A 112 3.89 -4.28 14.60
CA ARG A 112 3.67 -4.23 16.04
C ARG A 112 4.91 -4.67 16.83
N GLU A 113 5.53 -5.78 16.44
CA GLU A 113 6.73 -6.33 17.08
C GLU A 113 7.96 -5.43 16.91
N ARG A 114 8.07 -4.73 15.77
CA ARG A 114 9.11 -3.74 15.51
C ARG A 114 8.84 -2.40 16.20
N GLY A 115 7.68 -2.23 16.86
CA GLY A 115 7.29 -0.98 17.51
C GLY A 115 7.08 0.18 16.52
N LEU A 116 6.70 -0.15 15.27
CA LEU A 116 6.52 0.85 14.23
C LEU A 116 5.15 1.56 14.40
N PRO A 117 5.09 2.89 14.30
CA PRO A 117 3.91 3.64 14.70
C PRO A 117 2.84 3.64 13.60
N ARG A 118 1.59 3.83 14.04
CA ARG A 118 0.45 4.27 13.21
C ARG A 118 0.38 3.52 11.86
N PRO A 119 0.13 2.19 11.87
CA PRO A 119 0.10 1.43 10.62
C PRO A 119 -1.12 1.78 9.76
N TRP A 120 -0.86 1.85 8.46
CA TRP A 120 -1.85 2.00 7.40
C TRP A 120 -1.68 0.87 6.38
N LEU A 121 -2.77 0.24 5.95
CA LEU A 121 -2.71 -0.69 4.82
C LEU A 121 -2.83 0.10 3.51
N VAL A 122 -1.85 -0.07 2.62
CA VAL A 122 -1.88 0.50 1.27
C VAL A 122 -2.03 -0.63 0.27
N GLY A 123 -3.26 -0.87 -0.16
CA GLY A 123 -3.58 -1.90 -1.14
C GLY A 123 -3.57 -1.36 -2.56
N TRP A 124 -3.11 -2.16 -3.52
CA TRP A 124 -3.29 -1.86 -4.94
C TRP A 124 -3.89 -3.05 -5.69
N SER A 125 -4.96 -2.80 -6.45
CA SER A 125 -5.69 -3.83 -7.20
C SER A 125 -6.12 -4.97 -6.26
N PHE A 126 -5.68 -6.21 -6.47
CA PHE A 126 -5.87 -7.33 -5.54
C PHE A 126 -5.57 -6.97 -4.07
N GLY A 127 -4.51 -6.23 -3.78
CA GLY A 127 -4.17 -5.81 -2.42
C GLY A 127 -5.22 -4.92 -1.76
N THR A 128 -6.05 -4.19 -2.52
CA THR A 128 -7.19 -3.44 -1.96
C THR A 128 -8.26 -4.37 -1.41
N GLU A 129 -8.46 -5.52 -2.04
CA GLU A 129 -9.45 -6.50 -1.63
C GLU A 129 -9.00 -7.16 -0.33
N LEU A 130 -7.70 -7.46 -0.19
CA LEU A 130 -7.12 -7.92 1.07
C LEU A 130 -7.28 -6.88 2.19
N ALA A 131 -7.01 -5.60 1.91
CA ALA A 131 -7.20 -4.52 2.87
C ALA A 131 -8.67 -4.42 3.32
N LEU A 132 -9.61 -4.46 2.38
CA LEU A 132 -11.05 -4.40 2.68
C LEU A 132 -11.53 -5.58 3.52
N LYS A 133 -11.05 -6.79 3.21
CA LYS A 133 -11.45 -8.03 3.88
C LYS A 133 -10.93 -8.12 5.30
N TYR A 134 -9.64 -7.84 5.48
CA TYR A 134 -8.91 -8.21 6.69
C TYR A 134 -8.44 -7.01 7.52
N GLY A 135 -8.45 -5.79 6.97
CA GLY A 135 -7.93 -4.62 7.66
C GLY A 135 -8.63 -4.28 8.98
N ARG A 136 -9.94 -4.55 9.10
CA ARG A 136 -10.71 -4.26 10.32
C ARG A 136 -10.36 -5.17 11.49
N ASP A 137 -9.74 -6.31 11.24
CA ASP A 137 -9.33 -7.27 12.27
C ASP A 137 -8.02 -6.85 12.97
N HIS A 138 -7.44 -5.73 12.57
CA HIS A 138 -6.13 -5.29 13.00
C HIS A 138 -6.14 -3.87 13.60
N ASP A 139 -5.16 -3.62 14.48
CA ASP A 139 -4.89 -2.30 15.05
C ASP A 139 -4.13 -1.45 14.02
N ILE A 140 -4.89 -0.81 13.13
CA ILE A 140 -4.42 0.09 12.08
C ILE A 140 -5.19 1.41 12.16
N GLU A 141 -4.62 2.48 11.65
CA GLU A 141 -5.25 3.81 11.64
C GLU A 141 -6.14 4.03 10.41
N GLY A 142 -5.87 3.30 9.32
CA GLY A 142 -6.67 3.39 8.11
C GLY A 142 -6.20 2.52 6.96
N VAL A 143 -6.97 2.59 5.86
CA VAL A 143 -6.70 1.90 4.61
C VAL A 143 -6.70 2.87 3.43
N ILE A 144 -5.76 2.68 2.51
CA ILE A 144 -5.68 3.40 1.25
C ILE A 144 -5.80 2.38 0.12
N LEU A 145 -6.84 2.54 -0.69
CA LEU A 145 -7.21 1.61 -1.75
C LEU A 145 -6.88 2.21 -3.11
N LEU A 146 -5.87 1.66 -3.79
CA LEU A 146 -5.46 2.09 -5.12
C LEU A 146 -6.08 1.19 -6.19
N SER A 147 -6.92 1.75 -7.07
CA SER A 147 -7.61 1.01 -8.15
C SER A 147 -8.34 -0.25 -7.67
N PRO A 148 -9.31 -0.15 -6.74
CA PRO A 148 -9.97 -1.33 -6.19
C PRO A 148 -10.90 -2.01 -7.21
N PRO A 149 -10.62 -3.24 -7.68
CA PRO A 149 -11.42 -3.88 -8.72
C PRO A 149 -12.72 -4.50 -8.19
N LEU A 150 -12.81 -4.77 -6.88
CA LEU A 150 -13.97 -5.37 -6.21
C LEU A 150 -14.49 -6.66 -6.89
N HIS A 151 -13.57 -7.49 -7.39
CA HIS A 151 -13.83 -8.83 -7.92
C HIS A 151 -13.97 -9.88 -6.81
N ARG A 152 -13.20 -9.75 -5.73
CA ARG A 152 -13.21 -10.70 -4.59
C ARG A 152 -13.82 -10.11 -3.33
N ALA A 153 -13.67 -8.79 -3.14
CA ALA A 153 -14.30 -8.10 -2.03
C ALA A 153 -15.80 -7.97 -2.33
N THR A 154 -16.64 -8.46 -1.42
CA THR A 154 -18.09 -8.43 -1.51
C THR A 154 -18.65 -7.09 -1.03
N ALA A 155 -19.90 -6.81 -1.38
CA ALA A 155 -20.60 -5.62 -0.89
C ALA A 155 -20.76 -5.64 0.65
N GLU A 156 -20.87 -6.82 1.26
CA GLU A 156 -20.92 -6.99 2.71
C GLU A 156 -19.59 -6.62 3.35
N GLU A 157 -18.47 -7.07 2.79
CA GLU A 157 -17.13 -6.73 3.28
C GLU A 157 -16.85 -5.23 3.18
N VAL A 158 -17.33 -4.55 2.12
CA VAL A 158 -17.28 -3.08 2.02
C VAL A 158 -18.18 -2.43 3.07
N ALA A 159 -19.45 -2.83 3.15
CA ALA A 159 -20.42 -2.27 4.09
C ALA A 159 -20.02 -2.44 5.56
N ALA A 160 -19.20 -3.45 5.86
CA ALA A 160 -18.71 -3.68 7.22
C ALA A 160 -17.72 -2.60 7.71
N TRP A 161 -17.24 -1.71 6.84
CA TRP A 161 -16.50 -0.50 7.20
C TRP A 161 -17.39 0.68 7.58
N ALA A 162 -18.71 0.56 7.46
CA ALA A 162 -19.64 1.64 7.83
C ALA A 162 -19.55 1.95 9.33
N GLY A 163 -19.26 3.21 9.67
CA GLY A 163 -19.11 3.65 11.06
C GLY A 163 -17.85 3.17 11.77
N ASP A 164 -16.88 2.58 11.04
CA ASP A 164 -15.55 2.30 11.57
C ASP A 164 -14.80 3.62 11.83
N GLU A 165 -14.04 3.69 12.93
CA GLU A 165 -13.26 4.87 13.29
C GLU A 165 -12.02 5.06 12.40
N ARG A 166 -11.57 3.97 11.75
CA ARG A 166 -10.43 3.97 10.84
C ARG A 166 -10.78 4.68 9.54
N ARG A 167 -9.82 5.44 9.03
CA ARG A 167 -10.02 6.18 7.77
C ARG A 167 -9.94 5.26 6.56
N MET A 168 -10.86 5.43 5.62
CA MET A 168 -10.81 4.79 4.31
C MET A 168 -10.60 5.85 3.23
N VAL A 169 -9.51 5.72 2.46
CA VAL A 169 -9.24 6.57 1.29
C VAL A 169 -9.21 5.71 0.05
N VAL A 170 -9.99 6.07 -0.97
CA VAL A 170 -10.19 5.25 -2.18
C VAL A 170 -9.78 6.06 -3.40
N LEU A 171 -8.65 5.69 -4.02
CA LEU A 171 -8.17 6.33 -5.24
C LEU A 171 -8.65 5.54 -6.45
N VAL A 172 -9.49 6.17 -7.26
CA VAL A 172 -10.13 5.55 -8.42
C VAL A 172 -9.64 6.26 -9.69
N PRO A 173 -8.92 5.56 -10.60
CA PRO A 173 -8.48 6.17 -11.84
C PRO A 173 -9.67 6.44 -12.77
N GLU A 174 -9.65 7.58 -13.46
CA GLU A 174 -10.70 7.95 -14.42
C GLU A 174 -10.91 6.89 -15.51
N PHE A 175 -9.82 6.35 -16.05
CA PHE A 175 -9.82 5.36 -17.11
C PHE A 175 -9.43 3.96 -16.60
N ASP A 176 -9.90 3.60 -15.40
CA ASP A 176 -9.81 2.22 -14.94
C ASP A 176 -10.65 1.28 -15.82
N ASP A 177 -10.17 0.05 -15.98
CA ASP A 177 -10.82 -0.99 -16.77
C ASP A 177 -11.81 -1.84 -15.95
N TYR A 178 -11.74 -1.77 -14.61
CA TYR A 178 -12.53 -2.58 -13.68
C TYR A 178 -13.51 -1.76 -12.85
N LEU A 179 -13.08 -0.63 -12.28
CA LEU A 179 -13.94 0.22 -11.46
C LEU A 179 -13.66 1.70 -11.71
N ARG A 180 -14.64 2.40 -12.29
CA ARG A 180 -14.56 3.84 -12.60
C ARG A 180 -15.21 4.71 -11.52
N PRO A 181 -14.91 6.02 -11.47
CA PRO A 181 -15.34 6.89 -10.36
C PRO A 181 -16.84 6.88 -10.08
N ASP A 182 -17.70 6.90 -11.09
CA ASP A 182 -19.16 6.91 -10.88
C ASP A 182 -19.64 5.61 -10.25
N GLU A 183 -19.20 4.46 -10.79
CA GLU A 183 -19.50 3.15 -10.20
C GLU A 183 -18.90 3.01 -8.81
N ALA A 184 -17.67 3.48 -8.58
CA ALA A 184 -17.04 3.44 -7.28
C ALA A 184 -17.86 4.19 -6.21
N ARG A 185 -18.46 5.35 -6.55
CA ARG A 185 -19.34 6.07 -5.61
C ARG A 185 -20.57 5.22 -5.23
N GLU A 186 -21.12 4.46 -6.15
CA GLU A 186 -22.22 3.54 -5.86
C GLU A 186 -21.75 2.37 -4.98
N ARG A 187 -20.62 1.74 -5.35
CA ARG A 187 -20.09 0.55 -4.67
C ARG A 187 -19.60 0.82 -3.25
N PHE A 188 -19.12 2.04 -2.98
CA PHE A 188 -18.70 2.48 -1.64
C PHE A 188 -19.77 3.30 -0.90
N SER A 189 -20.99 3.42 -1.43
CA SER A 189 -22.07 4.22 -0.81
C SER A 189 -22.50 3.74 0.59
N SER A 190 -22.22 2.48 0.93
CA SER A 190 -22.45 1.94 2.27
C SER A 190 -21.48 2.48 3.32
N VAL A 191 -20.37 3.10 2.91
CA VAL A 191 -19.35 3.69 3.78
C VAL A 191 -19.29 5.21 3.52
N PRO A 192 -20.25 5.99 4.04
CA PRO A 192 -20.38 7.41 3.70
C PRO A 192 -19.17 8.27 4.12
N ASP A 193 -18.39 7.80 5.10
CA ASP A 193 -17.19 8.48 5.59
C ASP A 193 -15.93 8.15 4.77
N ALA A 194 -16.03 7.24 3.79
CA ALA A 194 -14.92 6.94 2.89
C ALA A 194 -14.61 8.16 2.00
N THR A 195 -13.34 8.51 1.92
CA THR A 195 -12.86 9.59 1.05
C THR A 195 -12.53 9.02 -0.33
N LEU A 196 -13.47 9.17 -1.28
CA LEU A 196 -13.29 8.73 -2.66
C LEU A 196 -12.68 9.83 -3.52
N ILE A 197 -11.53 9.54 -4.13
CA ILE A 197 -10.74 10.46 -4.95
C ILE A 197 -10.71 9.92 -6.37
N ALA A 198 -11.44 10.56 -7.27
CA ALA A 198 -11.29 10.36 -8.70
C ALA A 198 -9.97 10.98 -9.18
N VAL A 199 -9.16 10.22 -9.91
CA VAL A 199 -7.87 10.69 -10.43
C VAL A 199 -7.93 10.83 -11.94
N GLU A 200 -7.91 12.09 -12.40
CA GLU A 200 -7.91 12.47 -13.81
C GLU A 200 -6.71 11.87 -14.55
N GLY A 201 -6.95 11.36 -15.77
CA GLY A 201 -5.94 10.73 -16.61
C GLY A 201 -5.38 9.42 -16.05
N GLY A 202 -5.83 9.00 -14.86
CA GLY A 202 -5.42 7.78 -14.21
C GLY A 202 -5.89 6.55 -14.99
N LYS A 203 -5.06 5.51 -15.00
CA LYS A 203 -5.40 4.17 -15.46
C LYS A 203 -5.12 3.19 -14.33
N HIS A 204 -5.63 1.97 -14.45
CA HIS A 204 -5.50 0.93 -13.42
C HIS A 204 -4.09 0.78 -12.86
N LEU A 205 -3.10 0.89 -13.75
CA LEU A 205 -1.70 0.68 -13.40
C LEU A 205 -0.96 1.94 -12.91
N TRP A 206 -1.55 3.14 -12.89
CA TRP A 206 -0.85 4.37 -12.45
C TRP A 206 0.50 4.63 -13.14
N VAL A 207 0.57 4.38 -14.44
CA VAL A 207 1.83 4.50 -15.21
C VAL A 207 2.18 5.98 -15.43
N GLY A 208 3.46 6.30 -15.29
CA GLY A 208 3.99 7.65 -15.50
C GLY A 208 4.25 8.40 -14.20
N GLU A 209 5.14 9.39 -14.26
CA GLU A 209 5.57 10.15 -13.07
C GLU A 209 4.45 11.06 -12.55
N THR A 210 3.61 11.62 -13.42
CA THR A 210 2.43 12.40 -12.99
C THR A 210 1.49 11.57 -12.12
N GLN A 211 1.16 10.35 -12.56
CA GLN A 211 0.31 9.43 -11.81
C GLN A 211 0.98 8.96 -10.52
N THR A 212 2.29 8.70 -10.56
CA THR A 212 3.08 8.41 -9.35
C THR A 212 2.99 9.55 -8.34
N ARG A 213 3.28 10.79 -8.75
CA ARG A 213 3.23 11.96 -7.87
C ARG A 213 1.84 12.13 -7.26
N ARG A 214 0.79 12.03 -8.07
CA ARG A 214 -0.59 12.10 -7.59
C ARG A 214 -0.87 11.05 -6.52
N VAL A 215 -0.58 9.77 -6.78
CA VAL A 215 -0.82 8.70 -5.82
C VAL A 215 -0.01 8.88 -4.53
N LEU A 216 1.28 9.21 -4.62
CA LEU A 216 2.11 9.43 -3.43
C LEU A 216 1.65 10.65 -2.62
N THR A 217 1.21 11.73 -3.28
CA THR A 217 0.63 12.89 -2.61
C THR A 217 -0.63 12.52 -1.82
N GLU A 218 -1.55 11.74 -2.39
CA GLU A 218 -2.76 11.32 -1.66
C GLU A 218 -2.45 10.36 -0.51
N ILE A 219 -1.48 9.46 -0.67
CA ILE A 219 -1.00 8.62 0.44
C ILE A 219 -0.50 9.51 1.58
N VAL A 220 0.33 10.51 1.28
CA VAL A 220 0.88 11.40 2.30
C VAL A 220 -0.19 12.33 2.89
N ALA A 221 -1.15 12.81 2.10
CA ALA A 221 -2.28 13.59 2.58
C ALA A 221 -3.10 12.85 3.65
N ALA A 222 -3.26 11.53 3.48
CA ALA A 222 -3.97 10.69 4.44
C ALA A 222 -3.17 10.44 5.73
N VAL A 223 -1.85 10.23 5.59
CA VAL A 223 -1.01 9.64 6.65
C VAL A 223 -0.17 10.68 7.41
N ASN A 224 0.45 11.61 6.69
CA ASN A 224 1.29 12.68 7.23
C ASN A 224 1.10 13.97 6.40
N PRO A 225 -0.05 14.66 6.51
CA PRO A 225 -0.35 15.84 5.70
C PRO A 225 0.63 17.00 5.89
N ASP A 226 1.31 17.08 7.04
CA ASP A 226 2.30 18.13 7.35
C ASP A 226 3.56 18.03 6.47
N ALA A 227 3.80 16.88 5.82
CA ALA A 227 4.87 16.69 4.85
C ALA A 227 4.53 17.17 3.43
N LEU A 228 3.32 17.71 3.20
CA LEU A 228 2.92 18.26 1.91
C LEU A 228 3.29 19.75 1.78
N PRO A 229 3.61 20.21 0.56
CA PRO A 229 3.70 19.44 -0.68
C PRO A 229 4.99 18.61 -0.75
N LEU A 230 4.91 17.41 -1.36
CA LEU A 230 6.09 16.60 -1.60
C LEU A 230 7.08 17.31 -2.55
N PRO A 231 8.38 17.40 -2.20
CA PRO A 231 9.40 17.94 -3.07
C PRO A 231 9.47 17.20 -4.41
N VAL A 232 9.72 17.95 -5.50
CA VAL A 232 9.97 17.39 -6.84
C VAL A 232 11.47 17.34 -7.19
N GLU A 233 12.29 17.97 -6.35
CA GLU A 233 13.76 17.97 -6.44
C GLU A 233 14.36 17.52 -5.10
N TRP A 234 15.53 16.88 -5.18
CA TRP A 234 16.33 16.44 -4.05
C TRP A 234 17.72 17.05 -4.11
N ASP A 235 18.11 17.79 -3.07
CA ASP A 235 19.40 18.50 -2.99
C ASP A 235 20.41 17.79 -2.08
N GLY A 236 20.01 16.71 -1.42
CA GLY A 236 20.90 15.90 -0.57
C GLY A 236 21.69 14.84 -1.36
N GLU A 237 22.59 14.14 -0.66
CA GLU A 237 23.23 12.96 -1.21
C GLU A 237 22.18 11.87 -1.51
N ILE A 238 22.41 11.11 -2.58
CA ILE A 238 21.56 9.98 -2.95
C ILE A 238 22.23 8.74 -2.36
N ALA A 239 21.43 7.78 -1.87
CA ALA A 239 21.96 6.48 -1.51
C ALA A 239 22.55 5.82 -2.77
N GLY A 240 23.86 5.53 -2.73
CA GLY A 240 24.58 4.82 -3.79
C GLY A 240 24.10 3.38 -3.98
#